data_AF-A0A1F5RDV3-F1
#
_entry.id   AF-A0A1F5RDV3-F1
#
_cell.length_a   1.000
_cell.length_b   1.000
_cell.length_c   1.000
_cell.angle_alpha   90.00
_cell.angle_beta   90.00
_cell.angle_gamma   90.00
#
_symmetry.space_group_name_H-M   'P 1'
#
loop_
_entity.id
_entity.type
_entity.pdbx_description
1 polymer ?
#
loop_
_entity_poly.entity_id
_entity_poly.type
_entity_poly.pdbx_seq_one_letter_code
_entity_poly.pdbx_strand_id
1 'polypeptide(L)'
;MLDTITLRLQTPPIIRSKNNRVKLAPAALKQGWPTGRNVLIRYTRGRPRRVSSVSIENDRYHIEVYTNFGFIYIRFSVARVMTLGASNFHPVSWDGAEAVFDFVQEHLHLEHGFIADIRGAVVARIDIFGNAETRFSFSVYRPLFDLLRFRFRKGVGFETTDLRYNDERASVIYDKHIQQQTQSLRALIRRNTLRWELRYMNARTIQQRLDIITVDNLLEKWAAVRKHYYDQISWALRLDRRLPGDSYAEDYVEMLSQMRQELGGTKAFFQLIEALGTRELLGVFNSSEAVREVLQQAGFDKRKQIPWIMDKVAEFRSVRLPTEAVSINDLREELYTSIRTE
;
A
#
# COMPACT_ATOMS: atom_id res chain seq x y z
N MET A 1 0.86 10.69 -6.23
CA MET A 1 0.31 9.36 -6.50
C MET A 1 1.40 8.29 -6.59
N LEU A 2 2.57 8.57 -7.18
CA LEU A 2 3.62 7.57 -7.39
C LEU A 2 4.77 7.71 -6.41
N ASP A 3 5.18 6.60 -5.78
CA ASP A 3 6.41 6.53 -5.00
C ASP A 3 7.54 6.07 -5.93
N THR A 4 7.83 4.76 -5.97
CA THR A 4 8.89 4.20 -6.80
C THR A 4 8.36 3.76 -8.16
N ILE A 5 9.12 4.06 -9.21
CA ILE A 5 8.89 3.55 -10.56
C ILE A 5 10.16 2.84 -11.07
N THR A 6 9.98 1.82 -11.92
CA THR A 6 11.07 1.23 -12.68
C THR A 6 10.67 1.17 -14.15
N LEU A 7 11.53 1.71 -15.00
CA LEU A 7 11.36 1.82 -16.44
C LEU A 7 12.32 0.87 -17.14
N ARG A 8 11.86 0.21 -18.21
CA ARG A 8 12.68 -0.65 -19.07
C ARG A 8 12.82 0.01 -20.43
N LEU A 9 14.05 0.41 -20.77
CA LEU A 9 14.32 1.03 -22.07
C LEU A 9 14.02 0.07 -23.22
N GLN A 10 13.33 0.58 -24.24
CA GLN A 10 13.02 -0.16 -25.47
C GLN A 10 14.13 -0.02 -26.52
N THR A 11 14.83 1.12 -26.50
CA THR A 11 15.91 1.43 -27.43
C THR A 11 17.25 1.43 -26.71
N PRO A 12 18.33 0.98 -27.38
CA PRO A 12 19.69 1.12 -26.86
C PRO A 12 20.02 2.58 -26.54
N PRO A 13 20.46 2.89 -25.31
CA PRO A 13 20.84 4.25 -24.96
C PRO A 13 22.11 4.67 -25.69
N ILE A 14 22.32 5.99 -25.82
CA ILE A 14 23.53 6.58 -26.39
C ILE A 14 24.38 7.17 -25.25
N ILE A 15 25.67 6.86 -25.23
CA ILE A 15 26.62 7.34 -24.22
C ILE A 15 27.58 8.36 -24.85
N ARG A 16 27.72 9.55 -24.24
CA ARG A 16 28.69 10.58 -24.67
C ARG A 16 30.10 10.19 -24.26
N SER A 17 31.02 10.07 -25.22
CA SER A 17 32.36 9.49 -24.96
C SER A 17 33.31 10.28 -24.05
N LYS A 18 32.93 11.43 -23.48
CA LYS A 18 33.89 12.37 -22.85
C LYS A 18 33.80 12.54 -21.33
N ASN A 19 32.71 12.19 -20.64
CA ASN A 19 32.60 12.35 -19.17
C ASN A 19 31.68 11.27 -18.58
N ASN A 20 32.04 9.99 -18.73
CA ASN A 20 31.17 8.90 -18.34
C ASN A 20 31.31 8.59 -16.85
N ARG A 21 30.45 9.19 -16.04
CA ARG A 21 30.06 8.63 -14.74
C ARG A 21 29.24 7.33 -14.88
N VAL A 22 29.01 6.87 -16.13
CA VAL A 22 28.42 5.57 -16.44
C VAL A 22 29.47 4.47 -16.28
N LYS A 23 29.22 3.53 -15.37
CA LYS A 23 30.05 2.34 -15.20
C LYS A 23 29.57 1.25 -16.16
N LEU A 24 30.49 0.75 -16.99
CA LEU A 24 30.21 -0.30 -17.98
C LEU A 24 31.06 -1.53 -17.67
N ALA A 25 30.44 -2.71 -17.59
CA ALA A 25 31.17 -3.96 -17.52
C ALA A 25 31.26 -4.60 -18.92
N PRO A 26 32.44 -5.10 -19.34
CA PRO A 26 32.59 -5.78 -20.61
C PRO A 26 31.67 -7.01 -20.68
N ALA A 27 31.21 -7.36 -21.89
CA ALA A 27 30.41 -8.55 -22.13
C ALA A 27 31.10 -9.79 -21.54
N ALA A 28 30.39 -10.57 -20.72
CA ALA A 28 30.92 -11.80 -20.16
C ALA A 28 30.99 -12.86 -21.27
N LEU A 29 32.21 -13.29 -21.58
CA LEU A 29 32.50 -14.37 -22.53
C LEU A 29 32.66 -15.68 -21.74
N LYS A 30 31.94 -16.74 -22.14
CA LYS A 30 32.23 -18.10 -21.68
C LYS A 30 32.74 -18.88 -22.89
N GLN A 31 34.01 -19.32 -22.85
CA GLN A 31 34.66 -20.08 -23.93
C GLN A 31 34.44 -19.48 -25.34
N GLY A 32 34.64 -18.17 -25.50
CA GLY A 32 34.47 -17.50 -26.81
C GLY A 32 33.02 -17.22 -27.23
N TRP A 33 32.02 -17.69 -26.47
CA TRP A 33 30.61 -17.41 -26.73
C TRP A 33 30.07 -16.30 -25.82
N PRO A 34 29.27 -15.36 -26.35
CA PRO A 34 28.58 -14.39 -25.52
C PRO A 34 27.64 -15.11 -24.57
N THR A 35 27.80 -14.90 -23.26
CA THR A 35 26.76 -15.30 -22.31
C THR A 35 25.50 -14.48 -22.62
N GLY A 36 24.34 -15.14 -22.73
CA GLY A 36 23.14 -14.63 -23.41
C GLY A 36 22.39 -13.46 -22.76
N ARG A 37 23.06 -12.48 -22.14
CA ARG A 37 22.43 -11.34 -21.45
C ARG A 37 23.16 -10.01 -21.64
N ASN A 38 23.82 -9.81 -22.78
CA ASN A 38 24.48 -8.54 -23.09
C ASN A 38 23.48 -7.50 -23.62
N VAL A 39 23.64 -6.25 -23.20
CA VAL A 39 22.90 -5.10 -23.73
C VAL A 39 23.72 -4.37 -24.77
N LEU A 40 23.05 -3.87 -25.81
CA LEU A 40 23.67 -3.00 -26.79
C LEU A 40 23.66 -1.56 -26.26
N ILE A 41 24.79 -0.88 -26.36
CA ILE A 41 24.91 0.56 -26.13
C ILE A 41 25.46 1.23 -27.38
N ARG A 42 24.99 2.44 -27.65
CA ARG A 42 25.51 3.30 -28.71
C ARG A 42 26.40 4.37 -28.09
N TYR A 43 27.32 4.91 -28.89
CA TYR A 43 28.11 6.06 -28.49
C TYR A 43 27.82 7.21 -29.44
N THR A 44 27.96 8.45 -28.97
CA THR A 44 27.85 9.62 -29.85
C THR A 44 28.92 9.62 -30.95
N ARG A 45 30.07 8.97 -30.70
CA ARG A 45 31.14 8.71 -31.67
C ARG A 45 31.64 7.29 -31.49
N GLY A 46 31.87 6.58 -32.59
CA GLY A 46 32.37 5.20 -32.59
C GLY A 46 31.30 4.15 -32.82
N ARG A 47 31.72 2.88 -32.87
CA ARG A 47 30.83 1.74 -33.13
C ARG A 47 30.02 1.36 -31.89
N PRO A 48 28.77 0.92 -32.02
CA PRO A 48 28.00 0.33 -30.93
C PRO A 48 28.77 -0.81 -30.26
N ARG A 49 28.60 -0.98 -28.94
CA ARG A 49 29.25 -2.04 -28.18
C ARG A 49 28.22 -2.84 -27.39
N ARG A 50 28.50 -4.14 -27.22
CA ARG A 50 27.78 -4.99 -26.28
C ARG A 50 28.49 -4.98 -24.94
N VAL A 51 27.74 -4.76 -23.87
CA VAL A 51 28.23 -4.74 -22.48
C VAL A 51 27.39 -5.70 -21.64
N SER A 52 27.98 -6.27 -20.59
CA SER A 52 27.25 -7.16 -19.68
C SER A 52 26.41 -6.37 -18.67
N SER A 53 26.87 -5.18 -18.28
CA SER A 53 26.11 -4.29 -17.42
C SER A 53 26.38 -2.81 -17.72
N VAL A 54 25.36 -2.02 -17.44
CA VAL A 54 25.39 -0.56 -17.37
C VAL A 54 24.95 -0.20 -15.96
N SER A 55 25.70 0.66 -15.26
CA SER A 55 25.28 1.17 -13.96
C SER A 55 25.55 2.66 -13.78
N ILE A 56 24.55 3.33 -13.19
CA ILE A 56 24.62 4.72 -12.72
C ILE A 56 23.93 4.73 -11.36
N GLU A 57 24.57 5.35 -10.39
CA GLU A 57 23.99 5.57 -9.07
C GLU A 57 24.14 7.06 -8.74
N ASN A 58 23.04 7.68 -8.37
CA ASN A 58 22.99 9.06 -7.93
C ASN A 58 22.36 9.12 -6.55
N ASP A 59 23.18 9.27 -5.52
CA ASP A 59 22.71 9.28 -4.13
C ASP A 59 21.79 10.46 -3.81
N ARG A 60 21.98 11.59 -4.52
CA ARG A 60 21.18 12.80 -4.28
C ARG A 60 19.71 12.59 -4.63
N TYR A 61 19.44 11.98 -5.78
CA TYR A 61 18.08 11.79 -6.30
C TYR A 61 17.61 10.33 -6.24
N HIS A 62 18.47 9.41 -5.79
CA HIS A 62 18.26 7.97 -5.79
C HIS A 62 17.82 7.42 -7.15
N ILE A 63 18.48 7.91 -8.21
CA ILE A 63 18.30 7.40 -9.57
C ILE A 63 19.31 6.27 -9.78
N GLU A 64 18.80 5.09 -10.07
CA GLU A 64 19.56 3.88 -10.34
C GLU A 64 19.36 3.47 -11.80
N VAL A 65 20.44 3.32 -12.55
CA VAL A 65 20.43 2.63 -13.85
C VAL A 65 21.11 1.30 -13.67
N TYR A 66 20.50 0.21 -14.15
CA TYR A 66 21.07 -1.13 -14.03
C TYR A 66 20.67 -2.04 -15.20
N THR A 67 21.41 -3.12 -15.42
CA THR A 67 21.07 -4.14 -16.42
C THR A 67 20.43 -5.36 -15.74
N ASN A 68 19.35 -5.88 -16.31
CA ASN A 68 18.77 -7.16 -15.89
C ASN A 68 18.17 -7.91 -17.08
N PHE A 69 18.38 -9.23 -17.15
CA PHE A 69 17.86 -10.10 -18.23
C PHE A 69 18.05 -9.55 -19.67
N GLY A 70 19.18 -8.90 -19.95
CA GLY A 70 19.45 -8.34 -21.29
C GLY A 70 18.72 -7.04 -21.62
N PHE A 71 18.18 -6.35 -20.60
CA PHE A 71 17.57 -5.02 -20.72
C PHE A 71 18.22 -4.02 -19.76
N ILE A 72 18.08 -2.73 -20.08
CA ILE A 72 18.49 -1.64 -19.20
C ILE A 72 17.25 -1.07 -18.50
N TYR A 73 17.37 -0.92 -17.19
CA TYR A 73 16.33 -0.39 -16.33
C TYR A 73 16.78 0.92 -15.70
N ILE A 74 15.82 1.82 -15.48
CA ILE A 74 15.98 3.06 -14.71
C ILE A 74 14.98 3.00 -13.56
N ARG A 75 15.43 3.13 -12.32
CA ARG A 75 14.60 3.14 -11.11
C ARG A 75 14.82 4.43 -10.33
N PHE A 76 13.74 5.01 -9.84
CA PHE A 76 13.78 6.18 -8.95
C PHE A 76 12.44 6.34 -8.22
N SER A 77 12.44 7.15 -7.15
CA SER A 77 11.21 7.61 -6.50
C SER A 77 10.77 8.95 -7.10
N VAL A 78 9.58 8.98 -7.71
CA VAL A 78 9.04 10.16 -8.39
C VAL A 78 8.89 11.32 -7.40
N ALA A 79 8.29 11.05 -6.23
CA ALA A 79 8.12 12.04 -5.18
C ALA A 79 9.45 12.57 -4.62
N ARG A 80 10.46 11.69 -4.51
CA ARG A 80 11.77 12.11 -4.02
C ARG A 80 12.54 12.96 -5.02
N VAL A 81 12.45 12.64 -6.32
CA VAL A 81 13.07 13.48 -7.36
C VAL A 81 12.40 14.85 -7.41
N MET A 82 11.06 14.90 -7.32
CA MET A 82 10.30 16.17 -7.30
C MET A 82 10.74 17.11 -6.17
N THR A 83 11.11 16.56 -5.01
CA THR A 83 11.59 17.33 -3.85
C THR A 83 13.11 17.47 -3.82
N LEU A 84 13.77 17.26 -4.96
CA LEU A 84 15.22 17.36 -5.13
C LEU A 84 16.02 16.49 -4.14
N GLY A 85 15.48 15.33 -3.78
CA GLY A 85 16.11 14.36 -2.88
C GLY A 85 15.60 14.41 -1.44
N ALA A 86 14.82 15.43 -1.07
CA ALA A 86 14.49 15.72 0.32
C ALA A 86 13.47 14.76 0.94
N SER A 87 12.40 14.41 0.24
CA SER A 87 11.32 13.59 0.80
C SER A 87 10.47 12.90 -0.26
N ASN A 88 9.96 11.70 0.03
CA ASN A 88 8.91 11.07 -0.75
C ASN A 88 7.54 11.13 -0.05
N PHE A 89 7.32 12.11 0.84
CA PHE A 89 6.10 12.19 1.64
C PHE A 89 4.86 12.53 0.82
N HIS A 90 4.88 13.61 0.03
CA HIS A 90 3.70 14.06 -0.67
C HIS A 90 3.49 13.33 -2.01
N PRO A 91 2.24 12.93 -2.31
CA PRO A 91 1.87 12.45 -3.63
C PRO A 91 2.17 13.52 -4.72
N VAL A 92 2.85 13.13 -5.80
CA VAL A 92 3.06 14.03 -6.96
C VAL A 92 1.79 14.19 -7.79
N SER A 93 1.56 15.40 -8.33
CA SER A 93 0.52 15.74 -9.32
C SER A 93 0.89 15.23 -10.73
N TRP A 94 0.00 15.42 -11.71
CA TRP A 94 0.29 15.09 -13.10
C TRP A 94 1.45 15.93 -13.65
N ASP A 95 1.37 17.27 -13.57
CA ASP A 95 2.41 18.17 -14.07
C ASP A 95 3.76 17.91 -13.36
N GLY A 96 3.71 17.63 -12.06
CA GLY A 96 4.91 17.30 -11.29
C GLY A 96 5.54 15.98 -11.73
N ALA A 97 4.73 14.97 -12.07
CA ALA A 97 5.25 13.71 -12.57
C ALA A 97 5.87 13.87 -13.97
N GLU A 98 5.21 14.65 -14.83
CA GLU A 98 5.73 15.01 -16.14
C GLU A 98 7.09 15.69 -16.03
N ALA A 99 7.20 16.75 -15.21
CA ALA A 99 8.45 17.45 -14.97
C ALA A 99 9.55 16.54 -14.41
N VAL A 100 9.20 15.58 -13.55
CA VAL A 100 10.17 14.60 -13.02
C VAL A 100 10.71 13.69 -14.12
N PHE A 101 9.87 13.20 -15.04
CA PHE A 101 10.36 12.34 -16.13
C PHE A 101 11.31 13.09 -17.06
N ASP A 102 10.99 14.35 -17.39
CA ASP A 102 11.84 15.20 -18.20
C ASP A 102 13.15 15.54 -17.47
N PHE A 103 13.07 15.87 -16.19
CA PHE A 103 14.23 16.11 -15.34
C PHE A 103 15.15 14.89 -15.28
N VAL A 104 14.62 13.68 -15.06
CA VAL A 104 15.46 12.47 -15.01
C VAL A 104 16.15 12.23 -16.35
N GLN A 105 15.45 12.45 -17.47
CA GLN A 105 16.03 12.32 -18.80
C GLN A 105 17.17 13.32 -19.03
N GLU A 106 16.92 14.60 -18.73
CA GLU A 106 17.89 15.67 -18.88
C GLU A 106 19.07 15.50 -17.92
N HIS A 107 18.82 15.12 -16.67
CA HIS A 107 19.84 14.86 -15.67
C HIS A 107 20.77 13.71 -16.09
N LEU A 108 20.21 12.59 -16.54
CA LEU A 108 21.01 11.48 -17.09
C LEU A 108 21.82 11.93 -18.31
N HIS A 109 21.24 12.79 -19.15
CA HIS A 109 21.93 13.33 -20.32
C HIS A 109 23.11 14.24 -19.95
N LEU A 110 22.88 15.26 -19.13
CA LEU A 110 23.83 16.33 -18.83
C LEU A 110 24.91 15.86 -17.86
N GLU A 111 24.54 15.15 -16.79
CA GLU A 111 25.46 14.78 -15.70
C GLU A 111 26.20 13.46 -15.96
N HIS A 112 25.57 12.55 -16.71
CA HIS A 112 26.11 11.21 -16.95
C HIS A 112 26.41 10.93 -18.42
N GLY A 113 26.03 11.83 -19.34
CA GLY A 113 26.20 11.57 -20.77
C GLY A 113 25.31 10.43 -21.28
N PHE A 114 24.29 10.03 -20.53
CA PHE A 114 23.41 8.90 -20.81
C PHE A 114 22.12 9.39 -21.46
N ILE A 115 22.00 9.20 -22.76
CA ILE A 115 20.85 9.59 -23.56
C ILE A 115 19.93 8.38 -23.69
N ALA A 116 18.72 8.50 -23.16
CA ALA A 116 17.69 7.49 -23.27
C ALA A 116 16.34 8.15 -23.55
N ASP A 117 15.46 7.42 -24.21
CA ASP A 117 14.05 7.78 -24.37
C ASP A 117 13.27 7.26 -23.16
N ILE A 118 13.00 8.16 -22.21
CA ILE A 118 12.24 7.84 -20.98
C ILE A 118 10.75 7.77 -21.27
N ARG A 119 10.23 8.65 -22.13
CA ARG A 119 8.80 8.76 -22.48
C ARG A 119 8.30 7.47 -23.16
N GLY A 120 9.10 6.91 -24.06
CA GLY A 120 8.85 5.61 -24.72
C GLY A 120 9.25 4.37 -23.92
N ALA A 121 9.80 4.52 -22.71
CA ALA A 121 10.24 3.38 -21.90
C ALA A 121 9.04 2.59 -21.34
N VAL A 122 9.18 1.27 -21.24
CA VAL A 122 8.13 0.41 -20.67
C VAL A 122 8.10 0.54 -19.15
N VAL A 123 6.93 0.76 -18.57
CA VAL A 123 6.75 0.78 -17.11
C VAL A 123 6.81 -0.66 -16.59
N ALA A 124 7.94 -1.01 -15.98
CA ALA A 124 8.22 -2.35 -15.49
C ALA A 124 7.79 -2.56 -14.02
N ARG A 125 7.76 -1.50 -13.22
CA ARG A 125 7.21 -1.48 -11.87
C ARG A 125 6.61 -0.11 -11.58
N ILE A 126 5.52 -0.08 -10.84
CA ILE A 126 4.92 1.16 -10.34
C ILE A 126 4.37 0.93 -8.93
N ASP A 127 4.76 1.80 -8.01
CA ASP A 127 4.25 1.83 -6.64
C ASP A 127 3.38 3.06 -6.48
N ILE A 128 2.07 2.84 -6.30
CA ILE A 128 1.07 3.90 -6.16
C ILE A 128 0.75 4.05 -4.67
N PHE A 129 0.66 5.27 -4.15
CA PHE A 129 0.40 5.52 -2.74
C PHE A 129 -0.48 6.74 -2.49
N GLY A 130 -1.04 6.75 -1.28
CA GLY A 130 -1.65 7.88 -0.60
C GLY A 130 -1.29 7.83 0.88
N ASN A 131 -1.28 8.98 1.54
CA ASN A 131 -1.15 9.02 2.99
C ASN A 131 -2.51 9.32 3.63
N ALA A 132 -2.63 8.93 4.88
CA ALA A 132 -3.77 9.17 5.73
C ALA A 132 -3.24 9.78 7.02
N GLU A 133 -3.59 11.02 7.29
CA GLU A 133 -3.42 11.59 8.62
C GLU A 133 -4.51 11.02 9.53
N THR A 134 -4.09 10.38 10.62
CA THR A 134 -4.99 9.68 11.54
C THR A 134 -4.88 10.26 12.95
N ARG A 135 -5.94 10.08 13.73
CA ARG A 135 -6.04 10.41 15.15
C ARG A 135 -5.22 9.45 16.00
N PHE A 136 -5.19 8.17 15.61
CA PHE A 136 -4.54 7.09 16.37
C PHE A 136 -3.27 6.59 15.70
N SER A 137 -2.38 5.99 16.49
CA SER A 137 -1.14 5.37 16.03
C SER A 137 -1.40 4.11 15.20
N PHE A 138 -0.41 3.68 14.41
CA PHE A 138 -0.48 2.45 13.59
C PHE A 138 -0.99 1.23 14.35
N SER A 139 -0.54 1.05 15.59
CA SER A 139 -0.93 -0.08 16.45
C SER A 139 -2.44 -0.23 16.65
N VAL A 140 -3.18 0.89 16.72
CA VAL A 140 -4.64 0.90 16.90
C VAL A 140 -5.37 0.37 15.66
N TYR A 141 -4.78 0.56 14.47
CA TYR A 141 -5.35 0.13 13.19
C TYR A 141 -5.05 -1.33 12.84
N ARG A 142 -4.16 -2.04 13.56
CA ARG A 142 -3.79 -3.43 13.23
C ARG A 142 -4.98 -4.38 13.11
N PRO A 143 -5.98 -4.37 14.01
CA PRO A 143 -7.16 -5.24 13.87
C PRO A 143 -7.95 -4.97 12.58
N LEU A 144 -8.02 -3.72 12.12
CA LEU A 144 -8.64 -3.39 10.83
C LEU A 144 -7.83 -3.98 9.66
N PHE A 145 -6.51 -3.92 9.74
CA PHE A 145 -5.64 -4.44 8.67
C PHE A 145 -5.80 -5.93 8.48
N ASP A 146 -5.94 -6.70 9.55
CA ASP A 146 -6.19 -8.15 9.50
C ASP A 146 -7.47 -8.48 8.69
N LEU A 147 -8.48 -7.62 8.78
CA LEU A 147 -9.78 -7.79 8.13
C LEU A 147 -9.84 -7.33 6.66
N LEU A 148 -8.76 -6.75 6.11
CA LEU A 148 -8.76 -6.27 4.73
C LEU A 148 -8.95 -7.43 3.74
N ARG A 149 -9.74 -7.21 2.68
CA ARG A 149 -10.14 -8.26 1.72
C ARG A 149 -9.05 -8.71 0.73
N PHE A 150 -7.81 -8.27 0.90
CA PHE A 150 -6.77 -8.63 -0.05
C PHE A 150 -6.45 -10.13 -0.04
N ARG A 151 -6.83 -10.82 -1.13
CA ARG A 151 -6.46 -12.21 -1.44
C ARG A 151 -4.99 -12.29 -1.91
N PHE A 152 -4.04 -12.06 -1.02
CA PHE A 152 -2.64 -12.39 -1.26
C PHE A 152 -2.27 -13.71 -0.58
N ARG A 153 -1.29 -14.43 -1.12
CA ARG A 153 -0.85 -15.74 -0.59
C ARG A 153 -0.05 -15.61 0.71
N LYS A 154 0.53 -14.43 0.98
CA LYS A 154 1.43 -14.18 2.11
C LYS A 154 1.09 -12.84 2.76
N GLY A 155 1.02 -12.84 4.09
CA GLY A 155 0.91 -11.65 4.93
C GLY A 155 2.03 -11.66 5.97
N VAL A 156 2.66 -10.51 6.20
CA VAL A 156 3.67 -10.31 7.24
C VAL A 156 3.37 -8.99 7.95
N GLY A 157 3.08 -9.06 9.24
CA GLY A 157 2.94 -7.90 10.11
C GLY A 157 4.22 -7.65 10.88
N PHE A 158 4.81 -6.48 10.72
CA PHE A 158 5.81 -5.92 11.62
C PHE A 158 5.13 -4.97 12.62
N GLU A 159 5.87 -4.45 13.58
CA GLU A 159 5.35 -3.51 14.59
C GLU A 159 4.66 -2.29 13.96
N THR A 160 5.23 -1.78 12.86
CA THR A 160 4.80 -0.53 12.20
C THR A 160 4.46 -0.71 10.72
N THR A 161 4.30 -1.95 10.25
CA THR A 161 4.04 -2.25 8.83
C THR A 161 3.17 -3.50 8.68
N ASP A 162 2.13 -3.42 7.85
CA ASP A 162 1.36 -4.54 7.33
C ASP A 162 1.72 -4.74 5.86
N LEU A 163 2.25 -5.91 5.51
CA LEU A 163 2.67 -6.24 4.15
C LEU A 163 1.93 -7.48 3.66
N ARG A 164 1.17 -7.35 2.57
CA ARG A 164 0.50 -8.46 1.90
C ARG A 164 0.93 -8.53 0.44
N TYR A 165 1.42 -9.68 -0.03
CA TYR A 165 2.05 -9.72 -1.35
C TYR A 165 2.03 -11.10 -2.04
N ASN A 166 2.33 -11.07 -3.33
CA ASN A 166 2.78 -12.20 -4.15
C ASN A 166 3.90 -11.71 -5.10
N ASP A 167 4.30 -12.53 -6.08
CA ASP A 167 5.42 -12.20 -6.99
C ASP A 167 5.09 -11.06 -7.98
N GLU A 168 3.81 -10.69 -8.10
CA GLU A 168 3.33 -9.72 -9.08
C GLU A 168 2.91 -8.39 -8.45
N ARG A 169 2.39 -8.45 -7.21
CA ARG A 169 1.72 -7.34 -6.54
C ARG A 169 1.92 -7.36 -5.03
N ALA A 170 1.90 -6.18 -4.42
CA ALA A 170 1.85 -6.03 -2.98
C ALA A 170 0.91 -4.90 -2.57
N SER A 171 0.32 -5.04 -1.39
CA SER A 171 -0.27 -3.96 -0.60
C SER A 171 0.58 -3.76 0.64
N VAL A 172 0.99 -2.52 0.92
CA VAL A 172 1.84 -2.20 2.06
C VAL A 172 1.24 -1.04 2.82
N ILE A 173 0.95 -1.22 4.10
CA ILE A 173 0.46 -0.17 4.99
C ILE A 173 1.49 0.02 6.08
N TYR A 174 1.95 1.24 6.33
CA TYR A 174 2.96 1.47 7.36
C TYR A 174 2.88 2.86 7.97
N ASP A 175 3.49 2.99 9.14
CA ASP A 175 3.69 4.28 9.79
C ASP A 175 4.75 5.10 9.03
N LYS A 176 4.30 6.09 8.27
CA LYS A 176 5.18 6.93 7.46
C LYS A 176 5.98 7.91 8.31
N HIS A 177 5.47 8.30 9.47
CA HIS A 177 6.17 9.20 10.39
C HIS A 177 7.46 8.55 10.90
N ILE A 178 7.37 7.28 11.32
CA ILE A 178 8.51 6.50 11.80
C ILE A 178 9.53 6.22 10.67
N GLN A 179 9.06 6.01 9.45
CA GLN A 179 9.93 5.70 8.30
C GLN A 179 10.74 6.91 7.79
N GLN A 180 10.31 8.15 8.07
CA GLN A 180 11.06 9.34 7.65
C GLN A 180 12.43 9.39 8.32
N GLN A 181 13.48 9.60 7.52
CA GLN A 181 14.88 9.50 7.97
C GLN A 181 15.39 10.77 8.65
N THR A 182 14.81 11.94 8.35
CA THR A 182 15.31 13.23 8.85
C THR A 182 14.40 13.80 9.95
N GLN A 183 15.02 14.18 11.06
CA GLN A 183 14.33 14.71 12.25
C GLN A 183 13.59 16.02 11.94
N SER A 184 14.07 16.82 10.99
CA SER A 184 13.45 18.08 10.55
C SER A 184 12.12 17.87 9.82
N LEU A 185 12.00 16.84 8.99
CA LEU A 185 10.73 16.52 8.31
C LEU A 185 9.71 15.88 9.25
N ARG A 186 10.18 15.08 10.23
CA ARG A 186 9.30 14.50 11.26
C ARG A 186 8.59 15.54 12.12
N ALA A 187 9.15 16.75 12.26
CA ALA A 187 8.54 17.85 13.00
C ALA A 187 7.40 18.54 12.23
N LEU A 188 7.41 18.44 10.89
CA LEU A 188 6.40 19.05 10.00
C LEU A 188 5.25 18.09 9.66
N ILE A 189 5.46 16.79 9.83
CA ILE A 189 4.47 15.74 9.54
C ILE A 189 3.70 15.40 10.82
N ARG A 190 2.38 15.23 10.71
CA ARG A 190 1.57 14.75 11.85
C ARG A 190 2.08 13.39 12.33
N ARG A 191 2.20 13.24 13.65
CA ARG A 191 2.77 12.05 14.32
C ARG A 191 2.13 10.74 13.88
N ASN A 192 0.85 10.77 13.53
CA ASN A 192 0.08 9.62 13.11
C ASN A 192 -0.24 9.76 11.63
N THR A 193 0.71 9.35 10.78
CA THR A 193 0.49 9.32 9.33
C THR A 193 0.71 7.90 8.81
N LEU A 194 -0.35 7.30 8.29
CA LEU A 194 -0.29 6.00 7.63
C LEU A 194 -0.07 6.21 6.13
N ARG A 195 0.86 5.46 5.54
CA ARG A 195 0.92 5.34 4.08
C ARG A 195 0.38 3.99 3.66
N TRP A 196 -0.44 3.99 2.61
CA TRP A 196 -0.88 2.78 1.94
C TRP A 196 -0.40 2.74 0.49
N GLU A 197 0.46 1.79 0.17
CA GLU A 197 1.02 1.56 -1.15
C GLU A 197 0.40 0.33 -1.83
N LEU A 198 0.05 0.49 -3.11
CA LEU A 198 -0.27 -0.60 -4.04
C LEU A 198 0.88 -0.71 -5.04
N ARG A 199 1.61 -1.82 -4.96
CA ARG A 199 2.80 -2.08 -5.76
C ARG A 199 2.49 -3.07 -6.86
N TYR A 200 2.82 -2.73 -8.10
CA TYR A 200 2.75 -3.61 -9.26
C TYR A 200 4.17 -3.87 -9.77
N MET A 201 4.65 -5.10 -9.64
CA MET A 201 6.08 -5.43 -9.71
C MET A 201 6.56 -5.89 -11.09
N ASN A 202 5.65 -6.05 -12.07
CA ASN A 202 6.01 -6.40 -13.44
C ASN A 202 5.10 -5.74 -14.48
N ALA A 203 5.64 -5.53 -15.68
CA ALA A 203 4.96 -4.86 -16.79
C ALA A 203 3.65 -5.55 -17.21
N ARG A 204 3.61 -6.90 -17.19
CA ARG A 204 2.41 -7.66 -17.55
C ARG A 204 1.23 -7.31 -16.63
N THR A 205 1.47 -7.26 -15.34
CA THR A 205 0.43 -6.94 -14.35
C THR A 205 -0.02 -5.49 -14.47
N ILE A 206 0.92 -4.58 -14.73
CA ILE A 206 0.63 -3.17 -14.96
C ILE A 206 -0.28 -3.01 -16.18
N GLN A 207 0.05 -3.66 -17.29
CA GLN A 207 -0.80 -3.66 -18.49
C GLN A 207 -2.18 -4.27 -18.19
N GLN A 208 -2.26 -5.41 -17.51
CA GLN A 208 -3.55 -6.07 -17.23
C GLN A 208 -4.46 -5.30 -16.28
N ARG A 209 -3.89 -4.52 -15.34
CA ARG A 209 -4.64 -3.85 -14.26
C ARG A 209 -4.87 -2.37 -14.50
N LEU A 210 -3.93 -1.71 -15.16
CA LEU A 210 -3.93 -0.26 -15.37
C LEU A 210 -3.97 0.10 -16.85
N ASP A 211 -3.82 -0.87 -17.75
CA ASP A 211 -3.72 -0.64 -19.20
C ASP A 211 -2.57 0.32 -19.56
N ILE A 212 -1.43 0.16 -18.88
CA ILE A 212 -0.23 1.00 -19.08
C ILE A 212 0.89 0.15 -19.65
N ILE A 213 1.55 0.68 -20.68
CA ILE A 213 2.73 0.08 -21.29
C ILE A 213 3.92 1.04 -21.14
N THR A 214 3.79 2.28 -21.62
CA THR A 214 4.88 3.28 -21.62
C THR A 214 4.66 4.39 -20.59
N VAL A 215 5.68 5.24 -20.39
CA VAL A 215 5.56 6.45 -19.56
C VAL A 215 4.54 7.43 -20.14
N ASP A 216 4.50 7.61 -21.46
CA ASP A 216 3.47 8.45 -22.09
C ASP A 216 2.06 7.92 -21.81
N ASN A 217 1.83 6.59 -21.95
CA ASN A 217 0.52 6.01 -21.60
C ASN A 217 0.18 6.18 -20.11
N LEU A 218 1.18 6.15 -19.21
CA LEU A 218 0.98 6.42 -17.79
C LEU A 218 0.53 7.86 -17.55
N LEU A 219 1.14 8.84 -18.22
CA LEU A 219 0.79 10.25 -18.10
C LEU A 219 -0.60 10.52 -18.70
N GLU A 220 -0.93 9.95 -19.85
CA GLU A 220 -2.26 10.03 -20.46
C GLU A 220 -3.35 9.43 -19.54
N LYS A 221 -3.03 8.33 -18.84
CA LYS A 221 -3.98 7.60 -17.98
C LYS A 221 -3.89 7.99 -16.51
N TRP A 222 -3.23 9.10 -16.17
CA TRP A 222 -2.94 9.48 -14.79
C TRP A 222 -4.17 9.52 -13.88
N ALA A 223 -5.26 10.14 -14.34
CA ALA A 223 -6.52 10.19 -13.61
C ALA A 223 -7.13 8.79 -13.38
N ALA A 224 -7.01 7.90 -14.37
CA ALA A 224 -7.47 6.51 -14.26
C ALA A 224 -6.64 5.71 -13.25
N VAL A 225 -5.32 5.94 -13.17
CA VAL A 225 -4.46 5.34 -12.14
C VAL A 225 -4.87 5.80 -10.74
N ARG A 226 -5.14 7.10 -10.57
CA ARG A 226 -5.61 7.66 -9.30
C ARG A 226 -6.95 7.05 -8.90
N LYS A 227 -7.90 6.99 -9.83
CA LYS A 227 -9.21 6.35 -9.62
C LYS A 227 -9.04 4.89 -9.24
N HIS A 228 -8.21 4.15 -9.96
CA HIS A 228 -7.94 2.74 -9.68
C HIS A 228 -7.37 2.55 -8.27
N TYR A 229 -6.43 3.39 -7.84
CA TYR A 229 -5.93 3.35 -6.47
C TYR A 229 -7.08 3.46 -5.45
N TYR A 230 -7.90 4.51 -5.54
CA TYR A 230 -9.03 4.67 -4.62
C TYR A 230 -10.06 3.56 -4.73
N ASP A 231 -10.32 3.01 -5.91
CA ASP A 231 -11.23 1.89 -6.09
C ASP A 231 -10.70 0.63 -5.38
N GLN A 232 -9.38 0.37 -5.46
CA GLN A 232 -8.76 -0.74 -4.75
C GLN A 232 -8.76 -0.53 -3.23
N ILE A 233 -8.47 0.69 -2.75
CA ILE A 233 -8.56 1.01 -1.32
C ILE A 233 -10.00 0.88 -0.82
N SER A 234 -10.95 1.46 -1.56
CA SER A 234 -12.38 1.35 -1.26
C SER A 234 -12.81 -0.11 -1.21
N TRP A 235 -12.37 -0.93 -2.16
CA TRP A 235 -12.68 -2.35 -2.18
C TRP A 235 -12.04 -3.13 -1.04
N ALA A 236 -10.79 -2.82 -0.67
CA ALA A 236 -10.09 -3.46 0.44
C ALA A 236 -10.74 -3.10 1.80
N LEU A 237 -11.19 -1.86 1.92
CA LEU A 237 -11.96 -1.32 3.06
C LEU A 237 -13.46 -1.61 2.98
N ARG A 238 -13.96 -2.24 1.90
CA ARG A 238 -15.28 -2.86 1.96
C ARG A 238 -15.12 -4.02 2.91
N LEU A 239 -15.47 -3.79 4.16
CA LEU A 239 -16.10 -4.83 4.93
C LEU A 239 -17.34 -5.17 4.10
N ASP A 240 -17.43 -6.39 3.57
CA ASP A 240 -18.73 -6.82 3.05
C ASP A 240 -19.75 -6.51 4.16
N ARG A 241 -20.98 -6.16 3.79
CA ARG A 241 -22.10 -6.54 4.66
C ARG A 241 -21.80 -8.00 5.05
N ARG A 242 -21.61 -8.27 6.35
CA ARG A 242 -20.77 -9.33 6.93
C ARG A 242 -19.31 -8.94 7.23
N LEU A 243 -19.12 -8.24 8.37
CA LEU A 243 -17.92 -8.48 9.18
C LEU A 243 -17.80 -10.01 9.42
N PRO A 244 -16.61 -10.56 9.66
CA PRO A 244 -16.51 -11.83 10.39
C PRO A 244 -17.16 -11.60 11.76
N GLY A 245 -18.45 -11.91 11.78
CA GLY A 245 -19.44 -11.45 12.75
C GLY A 245 -20.84 -11.83 12.27
N ASP A 246 -21.09 -11.89 10.96
CA ASP A 246 -22.42 -12.28 10.45
C ASP A 246 -22.55 -13.79 10.15
N SER A 247 -21.46 -14.58 10.20
CA SER A 247 -21.57 -16.03 10.47
C SER A 247 -21.53 -16.30 11.97
N TYR A 248 -20.78 -15.49 12.73
CA TYR A 248 -20.82 -15.61 14.17
C TYR A 248 -22.14 -15.15 14.76
N ALA A 249 -22.95 -14.30 14.14
CA ALA A 249 -24.25 -13.95 14.69
C ALA A 249 -25.14 -15.20 14.77
N GLU A 250 -25.10 -16.07 13.77
CA GLU A 250 -25.75 -17.37 13.80
C GLU A 250 -25.08 -18.30 14.86
N ASP A 251 -23.74 -18.35 14.90
CA ASP A 251 -23.01 -19.13 15.92
C ASP A 251 -23.23 -18.62 17.37
N TYR A 252 -23.40 -17.31 17.55
CA TYR A 252 -23.69 -16.63 18.81
C TYR A 252 -25.15 -16.75 19.14
N VAL A 253 -26.05 -16.76 18.16
CA VAL A 253 -27.47 -17.09 18.38
C VAL A 253 -27.58 -18.53 18.85
N GLU A 254 -26.88 -19.47 18.23
CA GLU A 254 -26.87 -20.87 18.63
C GLU A 254 -26.22 -21.04 20.02
N MET A 255 -25.02 -20.50 20.22
CA MET A 255 -24.31 -20.55 21.50
C MET A 255 -25.09 -19.85 22.62
N LEU A 256 -25.64 -18.65 22.39
CA LEU A 256 -26.48 -17.98 23.37
C LEU A 256 -27.79 -18.74 23.61
N SER A 257 -28.35 -19.40 22.60
CA SER A 257 -29.54 -20.25 22.77
C SER A 257 -29.23 -21.44 23.68
N GLN A 258 -28.11 -22.13 23.44
CA GLN A 258 -27.63 -23.25 24.26
C GLN A 258 -27.32 -22.78 25.69
N MET A 259 -26.49 -21.75 25.85
CA MET A 259 -26.16 -21.17 27.15
C MET A 259 -27.40 -20.66 27.89
N ARG A 260 -28.40 -20.11 27.19
CA ARG A 260 -29.68 -19.69 27.80
C ARG A 260 -30.49 -20.88 28.31
N GLN A 261 -30.50 -22.00 27.59
CA GLN A 261 -31.15 -23.23 28.04
C GLN A 261 -30.46 -23.83 29.27
N GLU A 262 -29.13 -23.76 29.33
CA GLU A 262 -28.32 -24.33 30.42
C GLU A 262 -28.26 -23.43 31.67
N LEU A 263 -28.04 -22.13 31.48
CA LEU A 263 -27.74 -21.17 32.56
C LEU A 263 -28.94 -20.29 32.94
N GLY A 264 -29.92 -20.18 32.05
CA GLY A 264 -31.14 -19.41 32.25
C GLY A 264 -30.99 -17.90 32.06
N GLY A 265 -31.79 -17.34 31.14
CA GLY A 265 -32.02 -15.89 31.03
C GLY A 265 -30.75 -15.05 30.86
N THR A 266 -30.63 -13.98 31.65
CA THR A 266 -29.55 -12.98 31.51
C THR A 266 -28.16 -13.48 31.92
N LYS A 267 -28.07 -14.58 32.69
CA LYS A 267 -26.78 -15.18 33.11
C LYS A 267 -25.96 -15.67 31.91
N ALA A 268 -26.63 -16.28 30.92
CA ALA A 268 -26.01 -16.73 29.68
C ALA A 268 -25.29 -15.61 28.94
N PHE A 269 -25.89 -14.41 28.92
CA PHE A 269 -25.30 -13.25 28.26
C PHE A 269 -24.05 -12.73 28.97
N PHE A 270 -24.03 -12.69 30.31
CA PHE A 270 -22.82 -12.25 31.03
C PHE A 270 -21.69 -13.24 30.96
N GLN A 271 -22.00 -14.54 30.98
CA GLN A 271 -20.96 -15.55 30.84
C GLN A 271 -20.35 -15.55 29.44
N LEU A 272 -21.12 -15.17 28.42
CA LEU A 272 -20.59 -14.86 27.09
C LEU A 272 -19.66 -13.64 27.11
N ILE A 273 -20.08 -12.55 27.77
CA ILE A 273 -19.24 -11.35 27.94
C ILE A 273 -17.94 -11.68 28.69
N GLU A 274 -18.01 -12.53 29.72
CA GLU A 274 -16.88 -12.95 30.52
C GLU A 274 -15.89 -13.79 29.70
N ALA A 275 -16.40 -14.69 28.84
CA ALA A 275 -15.58 -15.55 27.99
C ALA A 275 -14.91 -14.82 26.81
N LEU A 276 -15.62 -13.90 26.15
CA LEU A 276 -15.11 -13.17 24.98
C LEU A 276 -14.40 -11.85 25.34
N GLY A 277 -14.69 -11.31 26.53
CA GLY A 277 -14.33 -9.96 26.89
C GLY A 277 -15.21 -8.90 26.20
N THR A 278 -15.38 -7.76 26.88
CA THR A 278 -16.24 -6.64 26.43
C THR A 278 -15.78 -5.99 25.12
N ARG A 279 -14.48 -6.06 24.79
CA ARG A 279 -13.90 -5.52 23.55
C ARG A 279 -14.30 -6.32 22.32
N GLU A 280 -14.33 -7.64 22.41
CA GLU A 280 -14.66 -8.52 21.29
C GLU A 280 -16.16 -8.44 20.98
N LEU A 281 -17.01 -8.34 22.01
CA LEU A 281 -18.46 -8.16 21.87
C LEU A 281 -18.86 -6.86 21.14
N LEU A 282 -18.15 -5.75 21.39
CA LEU A 282 -18.37 -4.47 20.70
C LEU A 282 -17.79 -4.44 19.28
N GLY A 283 -16.78 -5.27 19.00
CA GLY A 283 -16.23 -5.45 17.66
C GLY A 283 -17.08 -6.38 16.79
N VAL A 284 -17.72 -7.38 17.40
CA VAL A 284 -18.62 -8.34 16.75
C VAL A 284 -19.97 -7.69 16.41
N PHE A 285 -20.57 -6.94 17.33
CA PHE A 285 -21.87 -6.30 17.10
C PHE A 285 -21.70 -4.84 16.70
N ASN A 286 -21.81 -4.60 15.39
CA ASN A 286 -21.65 -3.30 14.73
C ASN A 286 -22.61 -2.19 15.19
N SER A 287 -23.66 -2.51 15.95
CA SER A 287 -24.65 -1.54 16.44
C SER A 287 -25.42 -2.10 17.65
N SER A 288 -26.10 -1.21 18.39
CA SER A 288 -27.06 -1.61 19.44
C SER A 288 -28.20 -2.45 18.87
N GLU A 289 -28.64 -2.14 17.66
CA GLU A 289 -29.64 -2.90 16.91
C GLU A 289 -29.16 -4.33 16.61
N ALA A 290 -27.90 -4.53 16.23
CA ALA A 290 -27.35 -5.85 15.97
C ALA A 290 -27.34 -6.73 17.23
N VAL A 291 -26.96 -6.17 18.39
CA VAL A 291 -27.05 -6.87 19.69
C VAL A 291 -28.51 -7.27 19.99
N ARG A 292 -29.44 -6.34 19.76
CA ARG A 292 -30.87 -6.57 20.00
C ARG A 292 -31.41 -7.68 19.10
N GLU A 293 -31.05 -7.72 17.82
CA GLU A 293 -31.47 -8.75 16.88
C GLU A 293 -30.97 -10.14 17.29
N VAL A 294 -29.71 -10.26 17.68
CA VAL A 294 -29.11 -11.53 18.15
C VAL A 294 -29.77 -12.03 19.43
N LEU A 295 -30.03 -11.15 20.40
CA LEU A 295 -30.76 -11.52 21.62
C LEU A 295 -32.19 -11.98 21.31
N GLN A 296 -32.87 -11.33 20.36
CA GLN A 296 -34.21 -11.75 19.93
C GLN A 296 -34.18 -13.13 19.26
N GLN A 297 -33.22 -13.37 18.38
CA GLN A 297 -33.06 -14.65 17.69
C GLN A 297 -32.65 -15.78 18.64
N ALA A 298 -31.82 -15.48 19.65
CA ALA A 298 -31.45 -16.41 20.72
C ALA A 298 -32.59 -16.67 21.74
N GLY A 299 -33.75 -16.02 21.56
CA GLY A 299 -34.97 -16.26 22.34
C GLY A 299 -35.09 -15.49 23.66
N PHE A 300 -34.27 -14.46 23.89
CA PHE A 300 -34.40 -13.64 25.10
C PHE A 300 -35.75 -12.90 25.12
N ASP A 301 -36.32 -12.74 26.32
CA ASP A 301 -37.61 -12.08 26.51
C ASP A 301 -37.55 -10.60 26.07
N LYS A 302 -38.36 -10.25 25.06
CA LYS A 302 -38.40 -8.91 24.45
C LYS A 302 -38.86 -7.80 25.39
N ARG A 303 -39.60 -8.12 26.46
CA ARG A 303 -40.21 -7.15 27.38
C ARG A 303 -39.41 -6.95 28.66
N LYS A 304 -38.62 -7.96 29.07
CA LYS A 304 -37.89 -7.95 30.35
C LYS A 304 -36.39 -8.11 30.18
N GLN A 305 -35.94 -9.15 29.47
CA GLN A 305 -34.52 -9.51 29.42
C GLN A 305 -33.76 -8.64 28.43
N ILE A 306 -34.29 -8.43 27.23
CA ILE A 306 -33.64 -7.61 26.20
C ILE A 306 -33.49 -6.16 26.65
N PRO A 307 -34.53 -5.46 27.15
CA PRO A 307 -34.36 -4.09 27.62
C PRO A 307 -33.31 -3.98 28.72
N TRP A 308 -33.34 -4.89 29.71
CA TRP A 308 -32.38 -4.89 30.80
C TRP A 308 -30.94 -5.19 30.34
N ILE A 309 -30.76 -6.14 29.41
CA ILE A 309 -29.44 -6.40 28.81
C ILE A 309 -28.96 -5.19 28.02
N MET A 310 -29.84 -4.56 27.25
CA MET A 310 -29.50 -3.36 26.47
C MET A 310 -29.15 -2.17 27.36
N ASP A 311 -29.82 -2.01 28.50
CA ASP A 311 -29.45 -1.03 29.53
C ASP A 311 -28.07 -1.32 30.11
N LYS A 312 -27.73 -2.60 30.34
CA LYS A 312 -26.38 -2.99 30.79
C LYS A 312 -25.33 -2.83 29.71
N VAL A 313 -25.63 -3.11 28.45
CA VAL A 313 -24.74 -2.83 27.30
C VAL A 313 -24.53 -1.31 27.16
N ALA A 314 -25.57 -0.52 27.35
CA ALA A 314 -25.48 0.94 27.39
C ALA A 314 -24.66 1.41 28.60
N GLU A 315 -24.82 0.78 29.77
CA GLU A 315 -24.03 1.04 30.97
C GLU A 315 -22.55 0.70 30.73
N PHE A 316 -22.23 -0.45 30.14
CA PHE A 316 -20.87 -0.81 29.72
C PHE A 316 -20.28 0.14 28.69
N ARG A 317 -21.09 0.65 27.76
CA ARG A 317 -20.69 1.72 26.83
C ARG A 317 -20.50 3.07 27.54
N SER A 318 -21.21 3.29 28.64
CA SER A 318 -21.13 4.52 29.45
C SER A 318 -20.02 4.49 30.51
N VAL A 319 -19.60 3.29 30.95
CA VAL A 319 -18.39 3.07 31.74
C VAL A 319 -17.21 3.38 30.80
N ARG A 320 -16.83 4.65 30.79
CA ARG A 320 -15.58 5.10 30.18
C ARG A 320 -14.43 4.45 30.95
N LEU A 321 -13.96 3.31 30.45
CA LEU A 321 -12.60 2.89 30.75
C LEU A 321 -11.67 4.04 30.30
N PRO A 322 -10.55 4.32 30.99
CA PRO A 322 -9.71 5.50 30.74
C PRO A 322 -9.08 5.61 29.34
N THR A 323 -9.46 4.74 28.41
CA THR A 323 -9.08 4.77 27.00
C THR A 323 -10.32 4.39 26.18
N GLU A 324 -10.86 5.35 25.44
CA GLU A 324 -11.95 5.13 24.48
C GLU A 324 -11.54 4.00 23.51
N ALA A 325 -12.26 2.86 23.52
CA ALA A 325 -12.06 1.82 22.52
C ALA A 325 -12.76 2.26 21.22
N VAL A 326 -11.98 2.76 20.28
CA VAL A 326 -12.42 3.15 18.93
C VAL A 326 -12.88 1.90 18.19
N SER A 327 -14.06 1.94 17.54
CA SER A 327 -14.55 0.77 16.80
C SER A 327 -13.77 0.54 15.50
N ILE A 328 -13.76 -0.69 14.99
CA ILE A 328 -13.15 -1.03 13.69
C ILE A 328 -13.80 -0.21 12.56
N ASN A 329 -15.10 0.07 12.66
CA ASN A 329 -15.80 0.92 11.69
C ASN A 329 -15.35 2.38 11.77
N ASP A 330 -15.13 2.92 12.96
CA ASP A 330 -14.62 4.29 13.11
C ASP A 330 -13.21 4.41 12.51
N LEU A 331 -12.34 3.43 12.78
CA LEU A 331 -10.99 3.37 12.19
C LEU A 331 -11.06 3.26 10.66
N ARG A 332 -12.00 2.45 10.14
CA ARG A 332 -12.20 2.28 8.70
C ARG A 332 -12.67 3.56 8.02
N GLU A 333 -13.69 4.21 8.56
CA GLU A 333 -14.25 5.46 8.01
C GLU A 333 -13.22 6.59 8.07
N GLU A 334 -12.46 6.68 9.17
CA GLU A 334 -11.36 7.61 9.30
C GLU A 334 -10.29 7.37 8.23
N LEU A 335 -9.79 6.13 8.10
CA LEU A 335 -8.78 5.78 7.11
C LEU A 335 -9.27 6.02 5.68
N TYR A 336 -10.53 5.68 5.40
CA TYR A 336 -11.16 5.90 4.10
C TYR A 336 -11.21 7.38 3.74
N THR A 337 -11.67 8.21 4.68
CA THR A 337 -11.84 9.65 4.48
C THR A 337 -10.48 10.33 4.34
N SER A 338 -9.56 10.04 5.26
CA SER A 338 -8.22 10.65 5.29
C SER A 338 -7.41 10.37 4.02
N ILE A 339 -7.49 9.16 3.45
CA ILE A 339 -6.79 8.83 2.19
C ILE A 339 -7.34 9.60 0.99
N ARG A 340 -8.63 9.96 1.00
CA ARG A 340 -9.29 10.62 -0.16
C ARG A 340 -9.19 12.15 -0.13
N THR A 341 -8.86 12.73 1.01
CA THR A 341 -8.66 14.18 1.17
C THR A 341 -7.31 14.68 0.66
N GLU A 342 -6.35 13.78 0.36
CA GLU A 342 -5.12 14.06 -0.40
C GLU A 342 -5.32 13.82 -1.91
#